data_AF-A0AAV6MRL5-F1
#
_entry.id   AF-A0AAV6MRL5-F1
#
_cell.length_a   1.000
_cell.length_b   1.000
_cell.length_c   1.000
_cell.angle_alpha   90.00
_cell.angle_beta   90.00
_cell.angle_gamma   90.00
#
_symmetry.space_group_name_H-M   'P 1'
#
loop_
_entity.id
_entity.type
_entity.pdbx_description
1 polymer ?
#
loop_
_entity_poly.entity_id
_entity_poly.type
_entity_poly.pdbx_seq_one_letter_code
_entity_poly.pdbx_strand_id
1 'polypeptide(L)'
;MVVKFSENQDYEALRELFRHHIESFDHLVDAGLETLMNSIKPVEIYDSFTNRKLRIWLGKPELYPPQKERNLRTMREALLPSECRQAKISYTGNNAEVKALSLERS
;
A
#
# COMPACT_ATOMS: atom_id res chain seq x y z
N MET A 1 3.27 -9.72 0.73
CA MET A 1 3.97 -9.92 -0.57
C MET A 1 4.81 -11.18 -0.45
N VAL A 2 4.40 -12.32 -1.04
CA VAL A 2 5.08 -13.60 -0.78
C VAL A 2 6.31 -13.73 -1.67
N VAL A 3 7.48 -13.40 -1.13
CA VAL A 3 8.76 -13.80 -1.71
C VAL A 3 8.81 -15.33 -1.64
N LYS A 4 8.69 -16.01 -2.78
CA LYS A 4 9.00 -17.44 -2.87
C LYS A 4 10.51 -17.61 -2.73
N PHE A 5 10.96 -17.77 -1.49
CA PHE A 5 12.29 -18.29 -1.23
C PHE A 5 12.36 -19.71 -1.80
N SER A 6 13.41 -20.02 -2.56
CA SER A 6 13.80 -21.42 -2.74
C SER A 6 13.92 -22.05 -1.35
N GLU A 7 13.37 -23.26 -1.16
CA GLU A 7 13.45 -24.02 0.09
C GLU A 7 14.88 -24.52 0.35
N ASN A 8 15.85 -23.62 0.29
CA ASN A 8 17.21 -23.87 0.71
C ASN A 8 17.21 -23.80 2.24
N GLN A 9 17.31 -24.96 2.88
CA GLN A 9 17.36 -25.12 4.35
C GLN A 9 18.48 -24.28 5.00
N ASP A 10 19.47 -23.84 4.21
CA ASP A 10 20.67 -23.12 4.65
C ASP A 10 20.43 -21.72 5.24
N TYR A 11 19.22 -21.16 5.13
CA TYR A 11 18.92 -19.78 5.60
C TYR A 11 17.94 -19.71 6.77
N GLU A 12 17.67 -20.81 7.47
CA GLU A 12 16.72 -20.85 8.59
C GLU A 12 17.13 -19.90 9.73
N ALA A 13 18.40 -19.95 10.16
CA ALA A 13 18.90 -19.05 11.20
C ALA A 13 18.80 -17.57 10.82
N LEU A 14 19.00 -17.25 9.53
CA LEU A 14 18.85 -15.89 9.02
C LEU A 14 17.38 -15.45 8.98
N ARG A 15 16.48 -16.36 8.60
CA ARG A 15 15.04 -16.11 8.63
C ARG A 15 14.57 -15.84 10.05
N GLU A 16 15.02 -16.63 11.01
CA GLU A 16 14.68 -16.45 12.43
C GLU A 16 15.16 -15.09 12.94
N LEU A 17 16.37 -14.67 12.58
CA LEU A 17 16.91 -13.37 12.95
C LEU A 17 16.06 -12.19 12.45
N PHE A 18 15.54 -12.27 11.22
CA PHE A 18 14.73 -11.21 10.61
C PHE A 18 13.22 -11.40 10.75
N ARG A 19 12.77 -12.51 11.34
CA ARG A 19 11.36 -12.92 11.40
C ARG A 19 10.46 -11.79 11.87
N HIS A 20 10.79 -11.17 13.00
CA HIS A 20 9.98 -10.11 13.59
C HIS A 20 9.83 -8.86 12.70
N HIS A 21 10.85 -8.55 11.89
CA HIS A 21 10.76 -7.44 10.94
C HIS A 21 9.83 -7.78 9.76
N ILE A 22 9.89 -9.02 9.27
CA ILE A 22 9.01 -9.48 8.19
C ILE A 22 7.56 -9.53 8.69
N GLU A 23 7.33 -10.16 9.84
CA GLU A 23 5.99 -10.30 10.43
C GLU A 23 5.35 -8.96 10.79
N SER A 24 6.13 -8.03 11.36
CA SER A 24 5.60 -6.69 11.66
C SER A 24 5.24 -5.91 10.40
N PHE A 25 6.02 -6.07 9.32
CA PHE A 25 5.71 -5.47 8.03
C PHE A 25 4.48 -6.12 7.37
N ASP A 26 4.39 -7.45 7.37
CA ASP A 26 3.22 -8.16 6.82
C ASP A 26 1.95 -7.78 7.59
N HIS A 27 2.01 -7.70 8.93
CA HIS A 27 0.88 -7.22 9.73
C HIS A 27 0.47 -5.78 9.40
N LEU A 28 1.44 -4.89 9.15
CA LEU A 28 1.15 -3.51 8.71
C LEU A 28 0.42 -3.51 7.37
N VAL A 29 0.87 -4.32 6.40
CA VAL A 29 0.28 -4.40 5.06
C VAL A 29 -1.11 -5.03 5.08
N ASP A 30 -1.31 -6.08 5.88
CA ASP A 30 -2.55 -6.86 5.88
C ASP A 30 -3.68 -6.20 6.67
N ALA A 31 -3.37 -5.62 7.84
CA ALA A 31 -4.39 -5.08 8.75
C ALA A 31 -4.06 -3.67 9.27
N GLY A 32 -2.78 -3.36 9.45
CA GLY A 32 -2.35 -2.08 10.03
C GLY A 32 -2.79 -0.89 9.18
N LEU A 33 -2.61 -0.95 7.86
CA LEU A 33 -2.97 0.15 6.97
C LEU A 33 -4.48 0.41 6.95
N GLU A 34 -5.30 -0.65 6.88
CA GLU A 34 -6.75 -0.53 6.94
C GLU A 34 -7.22 0.07 8.28
N THR A 35 -6.62 -0.36 9.38
CA THR A 35 -6.89 0.20 10.72
C THR A 35 -6.55 1.69 10.78
N LEU A 36 -5.39 2.08 10.24
CA LEU A 36 -4.96 3.48 10.17
C LEU A 36 -5.92 4.33 9.34
N MET A 37 -6.31 3.86 8.15
CA MET A 37 -7.24 4.60 7.28
C MET A 37 -8.61 4.78 7.93
N ASN A 38 -9.14 3.74 8.57
CA ASN A 38 -10.44 3.79 9.26
C ASN A 38 -10.43 4.68 10.51
N SER A 39 -9.27 4.91 11.12
CA SER A 39 -9.13 5.80 12.28
C SER A 39 -9.22 7.30 11.92
N ILE A 40 -9.05 7.65 10.65
CA ILE A 40 -9.10 9.03 10.18
C ILE A 40 -10.55 9.51 10.18
N LYS A 41 -10.81 10.60 10.91
CA LYS A 41 -12.15 11.16 11.00
C LYS A 41 -12.61 11.69 9.63
N PRO A 42 -13.85 11.37 9.22
CA PRO A 42 -14.41 11.91 7.99
C PRO A 42 -14.54 13.43 8.09
N VAL A 43 -14.34 14.12 6.96
CA VAL A 43 -14.51 15.58 6.87
C VAL A 43 -15.91 15.87 6.36
N GLU A 44 -16.64 16.71 7.08
CA GLU A 44 -17.98 17.15 6.70
C GLU A 44 -17.94 18.63 6.34
N ILE A 45 -18.39 18.96 5.14
CA ILE A 45 -18.52 20.33 4.64
C ILE A 45 -20.01 20.63 4.53
N TYR A 46 -20.43 21.70 5.19
CA TYR A 46 -21.80 22.21 5.14
C TYR A 46 -21.82 23.52 4.36
N ASP A 47 -22.69 23.60 3.36
CA ASP A 47 -22.95 24.83 2.63
C ASP A 47 -24.28 25.42 3.11
N SER A 48 -24.20 26.57 3.79
CA SER A 48 -25.35 27.29 4.32
C SER A 48 -26.22 27.95 3.25
N PHE A 49 -25.70 28.17 2.05
CA PHE A 49 -26.44 28.81 0.96
C PHE A 49 -27.27 27.78 0.18
N THR A 50 -26.73 26.58 -0.05
CA THR A 50 -27.43 25.51 -0.78
C THR A 50 -28.06 24.45 0.12
N ASN A 51 -27.84 24.53 1.44
CA ASN A 51 -28.28 23.56 2.46
C ASN A 51 -27.81 22.12 2.15
N ARG A 52 -26.65 22.00 1.51
CA ARG A 52 -26.05 20.71 1.13
C ARG A 52 -24.97 20.31 2.12
N LYS A 53 -24.89 19.01 2.36
CA LYS A 53 -23.85 18.41 3.18
C LYS A 53 -23.02 17.44 2.34
N LEU A 54 -21.72 17.70 2.25
CA LEU A 54 -20.74 16.80 1.65
C LEU A 54 -19.95 16.13 2.77
N ARG A 55 -19.93 14.80 2.79
CA ARG A 55 -19.07 14.03 3.69
C ARG A 55 -18.02 13.29 2.87
N ILE A 56 -16.75 13.47 3.23
CA ILE A 56 -15.59 12.84 2.59
C ILE A 56 -14.96 11.87 3.60
N TRP A 57 -14.72 10.62 3.18
CA TRP A 57 -14.00 9.64 3.99
C TRP A 57 -13.10 8.75 3.13
N LEU A 58 -12.12 8.11 3.77
CA LEU A 58 -11.17 7.23 3.12
C LEU A 58 -11.69 5.78 3.18
N GLY A 59 -11.68 5.10 2.04
CA GLY A 59 -12.05 3.69 1.93
C GLY A 59 -10.89 2.73 2.18
N LYS A 60 -11.15 1.44 1.95
CA LYS A 60 -10.14 0.37 2.08
C LYS A 60 -8.97 0.61 1.11
N PRO A 61 -7.72 0.65 1.59
CA PRO A 61 -6.55 0.82 0.74
C PRO A 61 -6.25 -0.44 -0.07
N GLU A 62 -5.80 -0.27 -1.31
CA GLU A 62 -5.30 -1.35 -2.16
C GLU A 62 -3.79 -1.17 -2.39
N LEU A 63 -2.97 -2.10 -1.92
CA LEU A 63 -1.50 -2.05 -2.09
C LEU A 63 -1.05 -2.93 -3.27
N TYR A 64 -0.14 -2.39 -4.08
CA TYR A 64 0.44 -3.09 -5.22
C TYR A 64 1.93 -3.39 -5.00
N PRO A 65 2.45 -4.52 -5.50
CA PRO A 65 3.88 -4.81 -5.40
C PRO A 65 4.70 -3.79 -6.21
N PRO A 66 5.99 -3.62 -5.88
CA PRO A 66 6.94 -2.82 -6.66
C PRO A 66 6.97 -3.24 -8.13
N GLN A 67 6.70 -2.28 -9.01
CA GLN A 67 6.60 -2.45 -10.46
C GLN A 67 7.43 -1.38 -11.16
N LYS A 68 8.00 -1.71 -12.32
CA LYS A 68 8.72 -0.73 -13.15
C LYS A 68 7.71 0.35 -13.64
N GLU A 69 8.11 1.63 -13.60
CA GLU A 69 7.26 2.74 -14.05
C GLU A 69 6.87 2.60 -15.53
N ARG A 70 5.64 3.02 -15.83
CA ARG A 70 4.96 2.69 -17.08
C ARG A 70 5.35 3.63 -18.22
N ASN A 71 6.18 3.16 -19.15
CA ASN A 71 6.22 3.72 -20.51
C ASN A 71 5.18 3.02 -21.39
N LEU A 72 3.95 3.56 -21.36
CA LEU A 72 2.78 3.42 -22.26
C LEU A 72 2.39 2.10 -22.98
N ARG A 73 3.23 1.07 -23.22
CA ARG A 73 2.85 -0.08 -24.08
C ARG A 73 3.38 -1.48 -23.73
N THR A 74 4.12 -1.68 -22.64
CA THR A 74 4.67 -3.00 -22.29
C THR A 74 4.23 -3.49 -20.91
N MET A 75 4.23 -4.82 -20.73
CA MET A 75 3.77 -5.55 -19.54
C MET A 75 4.33 -4.99 -18.23
N ARG A 76 3.56 -5.14 -17.14
CA ARG A 76 3.99 -4.82 -15.77
C ARG A 76 5.15 -5.73 -15.37
N GLU A 77 6.37 -5.27 -15.58
CA GLU A 77 7.56 -5.99 -15.17
C GLU A 77 7.82 -5.75 -13.68
N ALA A 78 8.19 -6.82 -12.97
CA ALA A 78 8.54 -6.73 -11.56
C ALA A 78 9.83 -5.92 -11.42
N LEU A 79 9.82 -4.94 -10.51
CA LEU A 79 11.04 -4.25 -10.13
C LEU A 79 11.84 -5.17 -9.19
N LEU A 80 13.15 -5.34 -9.42
CA LEU A 80 13.99 -6.19 -8.57
C LEU A 80 14.82 -5.35 -7.58
N PRO A 81 15.01 -5.81 -6.33
CA PRO A 81 15.83 -5.09 -5.36
C PRO A 81 17.29 -4.87 -5.81
N SER A 82 17.86 -5.79 -6.58
CA SER A 82 19.22 -5.66 -7.12
C SER A 82 19.34 -4.52 -8.13
N GLU A 83 18.38 -4.41 -9.04
CA GLU A 83 18.29 -3.33 -10.03
C GLU A 83 18.19 -1.98 -9.32
N CYS A 84 17.33 -1.89 -8.29
CA CYS A 84 17.19 -0.66 -7.49
C CYS A 84 18.50 -0.21 -6.86
N ARG A 85 19.26 -1.15 -6.27
CA ARG A 85 20.56 -0.86 -5.66
C ARG A 85 21.59 -0.36 -6.67
N GLN A 86 21.62 -0.95 -7.87
CA GLN A 86 22.55 -0.56 -8.94
C GLN A 86 22.21 0.80 -9.53
N ALA A 87 20.93 1.02 -9.81
CA ALA A 87 20.43 2.27 -10.39
C ALA A 87 20.29 3.41 -9.34
N LYS A 88 20.51 3.12 -8.05
CA LYS A 88 20.33 4.06 -6.93
C LYS A 88 18.91 4.66 -6.87
N ILE A 89 17.92 3.82 -7.14
CA ILE A 89 16.49 4.16 -7.07
C ILE A 89 15.82 3.43 -5.91
N SER A 90 14.60 3.86 -5.55
CA SER A 90 13.84 3.29 -4.44
C SER A 90 13.08 2.01 -4.83
N TYR A 91 13.01 1.05 -3.91
CA TYR A 91 12.19 -0.16 -4.05
C TYR A 91 10.81 0.04 -3.43
N THR A 92 9.90 0.66 -4.17
CA THR A 92 8.58 1.08 -3.66
C THR A 92 7.45 0.41 -4.43
N GLY A 93 6.40 -0.01 -3.70
CA GLY A 93 5.13 -0.42 -4.31
C GLY A 93 4.49 0.76 -5.02
N ASN A 94 3.79 0.50 -6.13
CA ASN A 94 3.01 1.55 -6.77
C ASN A 94 1.88 2.00 -5.84
N ASN A 95 1.56 3.30 -5.89
CA ASN A 95 0.74 4.01 -4.90
C ASN A 95 -0.53 3.23 -4.54
N ALA A 96 -0.84 3.19 -3.24
CA ALA A 96 -2.09 2.67 -2.77
C ALA A 96 -3.23 3.51 -3.33
N GLU A 97 -4.20 2.89 -4.01
CA GLU A 97 -5.38 3.62 -4.46
C GLU A 97 -6.26 3.89 -3.22
N VAL A 98 -6.28 5.14 -2.78
CA VAL A 98 -7.17 5.59 -1.73
C VAL A 98 -8.46 6.08 -2.39
N LYS A 99 -9.49 5.22 -2.37
CA LYS A 99 -10.82 5.61 -2.83
C LYS A 99 -11.44 6.56 -1.79
N ALA A 100 -11.51 7.84 -2.12
CA ALA A 100 -12.31 8.80 -1.39
C ALA A 100 -13.77 8.60 -1.80
N LEU A 101 -14.62 8.29 -0.83
CA LEU A 101 -16.06 8.20 -1.07
C LEU A 101 -16.71 9.50 -0.58
N SER A 102 -17.60 10.05 -1.40
CA SER A 102 -18.41 11.21 -1.07
C SER A 102 -19.88 10.81 -1.01
N LEU A 103 -20.59 11.29 0.01
CA LEU A 103 -22.05 11.22 0.09
C LEU A 103 -22.60 12.63 0.15
N GLU A 104 -23.37 13.00 -0.87
CA GLU A 104 -24.27 14.15 -0.82
C GLU A 104 -25.63 13.64 -0.32
N ARG A 105 -26.08 14.13 0.83
CA ARG A 105 -27.48 13.94 1.25
C ARG A 105 -28.21 15.27 1.07
N SER A 106 -29.24 15.25 0.22
CA SER A 106 -30.24 16.31 0.07
C SER A 106 -31.31 16.25 1.16
#